data_AF-A0A355UIC0-F1
#
_entry.id   AF-A0A355UIC0-F1
#
_cell.length_a   1.000
_cell.length_b   1.000
_cell.length_c   1.000
_cell.angle_alpha   90.00
_cell.angle_beta   90.00
_cell.angle_gamma   90.00
#
_symmetry.space_group_name_H-M   'P 1'
#
loop_
_entity.id
_entity.type
_entity.pdbx_description
1 polymer ?
#
loop_
_entity_poly.entity_id
_entity_poly.type
_entity_poly.pdbx_seq_one_letter_code
_entity_poly.pdbx_strand_id
1 'polypeptide(L)'
;VFKRTIENDKEYTELINAKVHNWDVERVALMDILIIKMGLSELIYCPEIPINVTLNEYVELSKEFSTPKSKLFVNGLLDKLMVDLRAKGRIKKLEEETNETEL
;
A
#
# COMPACT_ATOMS: atom_id res chain seq x y z
N VAL A 1 -2.24 -7.70 -10.76
CA VAL A 1 -2.75 -7.08 -9.51
C VAL A 1 -4.18 -7.51 -9.18
N PHE A 2 -5.22 -7.05 -9.88
CA PHE A 2 -6.65 -7.27 -9.55
C PHE A 2 -7.02 -8.70 -9.08
N LYS A 3 -6.72 -9.74 -9.86
CA LYS A 3 -7.04 -11.14 -9.50
C LYS A 3 -6.39 -11.54 -8.17
N ARG A 4 -5.12 -11.19 -7.96
CA ARG A 4 -4.38 -11.46 -6.72
C ARG A 4 -4.98 -10.69 -5.54
N THR A 5 -5.48 -9.48 -5.77
CA THR A 5 -6.18 -8.71 -4.75
C THR A 5 -7.42 -9.43 -4.24
N ILE A 6 -8.23 -9.99 -5.15
CA ILE A 6 -9.44 -10.75 -4.79
C ILE A 6 -9.07 -12.05 -4.06
N GLU A 7 -8.09 -12.80 -4.58
CA GLU A 7 -7.65 -14.06 -3.99
C GLU A 7 -7.16 -13.91 -2.54
N ASN A 8 -6.57 -12.77 -2.20
CA ASN A 8 -5.99 -12.49 -0.87
C ASN A 8 -6.82 -11.51 -0.03
N ASP A 9 -8.08 -11.25 -0.41
CA ASP A 9 -8.91 -10.21 0.21
C ASP A 9 -9.02 -10.36 1.74
N LYS A 10 -9.18 -11.60 2.22
CA LYS A 10 -9.27 -11.91 3.65
C LYS A 10 -7.97 -11.58 4.38
N GLU A 11 -6.82 -12.03 3.86
CA GLU A 11 -5.50 -11.75 4.46
C GLU A 11 -5.25 -10.24 4.52
N TYR A 12 -5.52 -9.52 3.43
CA TYR A 12 -5.30 -8.07 3.40
C TYR A 12 -6.23 -7.32 4.36
N THR A 13 -7.47 -7.77 4.50
CA THR A 13 -8.41 -7.21 5.47
C THR A 13 -7.90 -7.38 6.90
N GLU A 14 -7.37 -8.57 7.24
CA GLU A 14 -6.79 -8.84 8.55
C GLU A 14 -5.55 -7.97 8.81
N LEU A 15 -4.66 -7.83 7.82
CA LEU A 15 -3.48 -6.97 7.91
C LEU A 15 -3.85 -5.48 8.12
N ILE A 16 -4.83 -4.98 7.37
CA ILE A 16 -5.31 -3.60 7.48
C ILE A 16 -5.94 -3.38 8.86
N ASN A 17 -6.84 -4.25 9.29
CA ASN A 17 -7.54 -4.13 10.57
C ASN A 17 -6.55 -4.12 11.75
N ALA A 18 -5.48 -4.91 11.69
CA ALA A 18 -4.44 -4.92 12.73
C ALA A 18 -3.67 -3.59 12.86
N LYS A 19 -3.71 -2.73 11.83
CA LYS A 19 -2.95 -1.46 11.76
C LYS A 19 -3.82 -0.21 11.77
N VAL A 20 -5.13 -0.36 11.53
CA VAL A 20 -6.08 0.76 11.44
C VAL A 20 -6.48 1.32 12.80
N HIS A 21 -6.17 0.65 13.92
CA HIS A 21 -6.56 1.08 15.28
C HIS A 21 -6.14 2.50 15.68
N ASN A 22 -5.12 3.07 15.02
CA ASN A 22 -4.67 4.44 15.25
C ASN A 22 -5.42 5.49 14.38
N TRP A 23 -6.38 5.04 13.58
CA TRP A 23 -7.18 5.85 12.69
C TRP A 23 -8.65 5.74 13.08
N ASP A 24 -9.43 6.78 12.79
CA ASP A 24 -10.87 6.78 13.01
C ASP A 24 -11.52 5.79 12.02
N VAL A 25 -11.63 4.53 12.44
CA VAL A 25 -12.01 3.37 11.60
C VAL A 25 -13.42 3.56 11.01
N GLU A 26 -14.29 4.28 11.71
CA GLU A 26 -15.66 4.58 11.26
C GLU A 26 -15.69 5.56 10.08
N ARG A 27 -14.57 6.21 9.75
CA ARG A 27 -14.45 7.16 8.63
C ARG A 27 -13.60 6.66 7.47
N VAL A 28 -13.09 5.43 7.53
CA VAL A 28 -12.25 4.91 6.46
C VAL A 28 -13.11 4.65 5.23
N ALA A 29 -12.84 5.37 4.15
CA ALA A 29 -13.55 5.18 2.90
C ALA A 29 -13.29 3.78 2.35
N LEU A 30 -14.33 3.12 1.85
CA LEU A 30 -14.19 1.82 1.18
C LEU A 30 -13.14 1.89 0.06
N MET A 31 -13.09 3.02 -0.66
CA MET A 31 -12.10 3.24 -1.71
C MET A 31 -10.66 3.16 -1.18
N ASP A 32 -10.36 3.73 -0.01
CA ASP A 32 -9.02 3.67 0.57
C ASP A 32 -8.61 2.22 0.88
N ILE A 33 -9.54 1.42 1.40
CA ILE A 33 -9.31 -0.01 1.65
C ILE A 33 -8.97 -0.74 0.35
N LEU A 34 -9.72 -0.48 -0.73
CA LEU A 34 -9.49 -1.12 -2.02
C LEU A 34 -8.13 -0.73 -2.62
N ILE A 35 -7.80 0.57 -2.57
CA ILE A 35 -6.52 1.11 -3.03
C ILE A 35 -5.36 0.46 -2.27
N ILE A 36 -5.45 0.38 -0.94
CA ILE A 36 -4.42 -0.25 -0.11
C ILE A 36 -4.29 -1.73 -0.47
N LYS A 37 -5.40 -2.48 -0.58
CA LYS A 37 -5.38 -3.90 -0.96
C LYS A 37 -4.71 -4.12 -2.31
N MET A 38 -4.94 -3.26 -3.30
CA MET A 38 -4.25 -3.32 -4.58
C MET A 38 -2.75 -3.01 -4.44
N GLY A 39 -2.39 -1.99 -3.66
CA GLY A 39 -0.99 -1.67 -3.35
C GLY A 39 -0.24 -2.83 -2.69
N LEU A 40 -0.83 -3.48 -1.69
CA LEU A 40 -0.25 -4.69 -1.07
C LEU A 40 -0.05 -5.82 -2.09
N SER A 41 -1.03 -6.02 -2.97
CA SER A 41 -0.91 -7.05 -4.01
C SER A 41 0.22 -6.75 -4.98
N GLU A 42 0.43 -5.50 -5.37
CA GLU A 42 1.53 -5.14 -6.26
C GLU A 42 2.88 -5.23 -5.53
N LEU A 43 2.96 -4.80 -4.26
CA LEU A 43 4.13 -4.95 -3.41
C LEU A 43 4.62 -6.40 -3.31
N ILE A 44 3.69 -7.35 -3.22
CA ILE A 44 4.02 -8.77 -3.02
C ILE A 44 4.29 -9.50 -4.34
N TYR A 45 3.52 -9.21 -5.40
CA TYR A 45 3.47 -10.06 -6.59
C TYR A 45 4.10 -9.47 -7.85
N CYS A 46 4.56 -8.22 -7.85
CA CYS A 46 5.16 -7.56 -9.00
C CYS A 46 6.63 -7.19 -8.72
N PRO A 47 7.56 -8.17 -8.66
CA PRO A 47 8.97 -7.95 -8.30
C PRO A 47 9.72 -6.95 -9.22
N GLU A 48 9.23 -6.78 -10.45
CA GLU A 48 9.77 -5.87 -11.47
C GLU A 48 9.47 -4.39 -11.23
N ILE A 49 8.53 -4.07 -10.34
CA ILE A 49 8.14 -2.69 -10.03
C ILE A 49 8.81 -2.27 -8.71
N PRO A 50 9.61 -1.18 -8.69
CA PRO A 50 10.21 -0.66 -7.47
C PRO A 50 9.19 -0.38 -6.36
N ILE A 51 9.62 -0.51 -5.11
CA ILE A 51 8.73 -0.33 -3.94
C ILE A 51 8.15 1.08 -3.91
N ASN A 52 9.01 2.09 -4.07
CA ASN A 52 8.62 3.50 -4.00
C ASN A 52 7.69 3.91 -5.16
N VAL A 53 7.89 3.36 -6.36
CA VAL A 53 6.95 3.56 -7.48
C VAL A 53 5.56 3.06 -7.09
N THR A 54 5.44 1.82 -6.63
CA THR A 54 4.15 1.29 -6.15
C THR A 54 3.55 2.20 -5.07
N LEU A 55 4.31 2.56 -4.03
CA LEU A 55 3.78 3.39 -2.95
C LEU A 55 3.26 4.74 -3.47
N ASN A 56 4.04 5.42 -4.32
CA ASN A 56 3.66 6.71 -4.89
C ASN A 56 2.38 6.61 -5.74
N GLU A 57 2.30 5.63 -6.65
CA GLU A 57 1.15 5.47 -7.55
C GLU A 57 -0.17 5.26 -6.78
N TYR A 58 -0.17 4.42 -5.74
CA TYR A 58 -1.39 4.19 -4.95
C TYR A 58 -1.75 5.39 -4.04
N VAL A 59 -0.77 6.21 -3.64
CA VAL A 59 -1.03 7.47 -2.96
C VAL A 59 -1.65 8.49 -3.91
N GLU A 60 -1.14 8.63 -5.14
CA GLU A 60 -1.76 9.49 -6.15
C GLU A 60 -3.18 9.03 -6.50
N LEU A 61 -3.39 7.72 -6.67
CA LEU A 61 -4.71 7.14 -6.91
C LEU A 61 -5.74 7.50 -5.81
N SER A 62 -5.28 7.55 -4.55
CA SER A 62 -6.14 7.94 -3.42
C SER A 62 -6.59 9.40 -3.47
N LYS A 63 -5.79 10.28 -4.07
CA LYS A 63 -6.17 11.70 -4.23
C LYS A 63 -7.26 11.86 -5.28
N GLU A 64 -7.16 11.08 -6.36
CA GLU A 64 -8.07 11.19 -7.51
C GLU A 64 -9.43 10.57 -7.21
N PHE A 65 -9.46 9.41 -6.54
CA PHE A 65 -10.67 8.58 -6.46
C PHE A 65 -11.33 8.49 -5.09
N SER A 66 -10.74 9.08 -4.05
CA SER A 66 -11.23 8.93 -2.66
C SER A 66 -11.53 10.29 -2.01
N THR A 67 -11.27 10.43 -0.70
CA THR A 67 -11.59 11.65 0.06
C THR A 67 -10.39 12.61 0.13
N PRO A 68 -10.60 13.90 0.44
CA PRO A 68 -9.50 14.84 0.63
C PRO A 68 -8.46 14.44 1.70
N LYS A 69 -8.83 13.58 2.65
CA LYS A 69 -7.94 13.09 3.72
C LYS A 69 -7.22 11.78 3.35
N SER A 70 -7.59 11.15 2.24
CA SER A 70 -7.14 9.81 1.86
C SER A 70 -5.65 9.73 1.58
N LYS A 71 -5.04 10.78 1.00
CA LYS A 71 -3.58 10.84 0.77
C LYS A 71 -2.79 10.47 2.01
N LEU A 72 -3.08 11.12 3.14
CA LEU A 72 -2.33 10.94 4.39
C LEU A 72 -2.58 9.55 4.98
N PHE A 73 -3.85 9.11 4.93
CA PHE A 73 -4.26 7.80 5.42
C PHE A 73 -3.60 6.65 4.63
N VAL A 74 -3.75 6.65 3.31
CA VAL A 74 -3.23 5.62 2.42
C VAL A 74 -1.70 5.56 2.50
N ASN A 75 -1.01 6.71 2.45
CA ASN A 75 0.45 6.76 2.59
C ASN A 75 0.89 6.15 3.94
N GLY A 76 0.34 6.66 5.04
CA GLY A 76 0.75 6.23 6.38
C GLY A 76 0.42 4.77 6.70
N LEU A 77 -0.65 4.21 6.12
CA LEU A 77 -1.01 2.81 6.31
C LEU A 77 -0.22 1.88 5.39
N LEU A 78 -0.01 2.24 4.12
CA LEU A 78 0.81 1.46 3.19
C LEU A 78 2.27 1.38 3.67
N ASP A 79 2.86 2.47 4.15
CA ASP A 79 4.23 2.47 4.67
C ASP A 79 4.39 1.46 5.81
N LYS A 80 3.47 1.48 6.78
CA LYS A 80 3.47 0.56 7.92
C LYS A 80 3.33 -0.90 7.48
N LEU A 81 2.43 -1.17 6.53
CA LEU A 81 2.20 -2.52 6.02
C LEU A 81 3.39 -3.01 5.18
N MET A 82 4.01 -2.13 4.39
CA MET A 82 5.21 -2.44 3.60
C MET A 82 6.37 -2.85 4.51
N VAL A 83 6.63 -2.10 5.58
CA VAL A 83 7.67 -2.42 6.57
C VAL A 83 7.43 -3.81 7.18
N ASP A 84 6.20 -4.11 7.60
CA ASP A 84 5.82 -5.41 8.14
C ASP A 84 6.01 -6.56 7.14
N LEU A 85 5.58 -6.36 5.89
CA LEU A 85 5.69 -7.37 4.83
C LEU A 85 7.15 -7.63 4.44
N ARG A 86 7.98 -6.58 4.42
CA ARG A 86 9.42 -6.68 4.19
C ARG A 86 10.10 -7.45 5.32
N ALA A 87 9.78 -7.14 6.59
CA ALA A 87 10.31 -7.86 7.74
C ALA A 87 9.93 -9.36 7.74
N LYS A 88 8.76 -9.70 7.18
CA LYS A 88 8.30 -11.08 6.98
C LYS A 88 8.86 -11.75 5.71
N GLY A 89 9.72 -11.08 4.94
CA GLY A 89 10.29 -11.62 3.69
C GLY A 89 9.27 -11.85 2.57
N ARG A 90 8.10 -11.18 2.63
CA ARG A 90 7.01 -11.34 1.64
C ARG A 90 7.21 -10.49 0.38
N ILE A 91 7.99 -9.41 0.49
CA ILE A 91 8.32 -8.53 -0.63
C ILE A 91 9.65 -8.97 -1.23
N LYS A 92 9.66 -9.32 -2.52
CA LYS A 92 10.84 -9.73 -3.29
C LYS A 92 11.09 -8.75 -4.45
N LYS A 93 11.02 -7.46 -4.16
CA LYS A 93 11.18 -6.36 -5.13
C LYS A 93 12.61 -5.87 -5.20
N LEU A 94 12.98 -5.34 -6.35
CA LEU A 94 14.19 -4.53 -6.51
C LEU A 94 13.98 -3.17 -5.81
N GLU A 95 14.99 -2.68 -5.11
CA GLU A 95 15.00 -1.29 -4.65
C GLU A 95 15.39 -0.38 -5.81
N GLU A 96 14.80 0.80 -5.90
CA GLU A 96 15.36 1.84 -6.76
C GLU A 96 16.71 2.25 -6.19
N GLU A 97 17.76 2.18 -7.01
CA GLU A 97 19.01 2.88 -6.72
C GLU A 97 18.70 4.38 -6.74
N THR A 98 18.46 4.96 -5.57
CA THR A 98 18.44 6.42 -5.43
C THR A 98 19.84 6.92 -5.74
N ASN A 99 20.06 7.35 -6.99
CA ASN A 99 21.22 8.16 -7.36
C ASN A 99 21.09 9.52 -6.66
N GLU A 100 21.44 9.56 -5.37
CA GLU A 100 21.76 10.80 -4.67
C GLU A 100 23.11 11.34 -5.17
N THR A 101 23.17 11.77 -6.42
CA THR A 101 24.25 12.63 -6.92
C THR A 101 23.73 13.45 -8.09
N GLU A 102 23.26 14.67 -7.81
CA GLU A 102 23.44 15.88 -8.62
C GLU A 102 22.52 17.00 -8.08
N LEU A 103 23.03 17.76 -7.10
CA LEU A 103 22.77 19.19 -6.88
C LEU A 103 23.98 19.79 -6.16
#